data_AF-A0A0P1E0Q5-F1
#
_entry.id   AF-A0A0P1E0Q5-F1
#
_cell.length_a   1.000
_cell.length_b   1.000
_cell.length_c   1.000
_cell.angle_alpha   90.00
_cell.angle_beta   90.00
_cell.angle_gamma   90.00
#
_symmetry.space_group_name_H-M   'P 1'
#
loop_
_entity.id
_entity.type
_entity.pdbx_description
1 polymer ?
#
loop_
_entity_poly.entity_id
_entity_poly.type
_entity_poly.pdbx_seq_one_letter_code
_entity_poly.pdbx_strand_id
1 'polypeptide(L)'
;MNGMNLFQTNWDISPRDGDVHPWVSEKNTDWEARKMTTYAAMVDRMDQSIGRLISGLKRMGQFENTLIMFLSDNGGCAEFMVEDGWAKFFPDTTNDGRHIKMGNRADVMPGDALTYQSYDKPWANVSNAPFRLFKHYVHEGGISTPLIAHWPKGFAPSTNAHAACHVVDILPTILEATGTQYRGEVGGHEIQPMQGQSLMDLFRGKDWSREEPIFFEHEGNAAVRLGQFKLVRQHGHDWELYDIEADRTELRNLSGNKPELEADLVGQYNNWAEITGVMDWDVALPKLLDAWKIETAEG
;
A
#
# COMPACT_ATOMS: atom_id res chain seq x y z
N MET A 1 -6.30 -16.78 8.14
CA MET A 1 -5.08 -16.28 7.48
C MET A 1 -3.79 -16.92 8.01
N ASN A 2 -3.63 -17.20 9.32
CA ASN A 2 -2.38 -17.80 9.84
C ASN A 2 -2.13 -19.30 9.57
N GLY A 3 -3.04 -20.01 8.91
CA GLY A 3 -2.79 -21.40 8.49
C GLY A 3 -1.66 -21.57 7.46
N MET A 4 -1.21 -20.47 6.83
CA MET A 4 -0.12 -20.46 5.85
C MET A 4 1.15 -19.74 6.36
N ASN A 5 1.24 -19.46 7.67
CA ASN A 5 2.36 -18.72 8.29
C ASN A 5 2.65 -17.34 7.64
N LEU A 6 1.65 -16.71 7.03
CA LEU A 6 1.80 -15.41 6.37
C LEU A 6 2.12 -14.30 7.38
N PHE A 7 1.50 -14.32 8.56
CA PHE A 7 1.90 -13.47 9.66
C PHE A 7 2.84 -14.20 10.62
N GLN A 8 3.78 -13.43 11.20
CA GLN A 8 4.80 -13.91 12.14
C GLN A 8 4.17 -14.48 13.42
N THR A 9 3.09 -13.85 13.86
CA THR A 9 2.40 -14.13 15.12
C THR A 9 0.89 -13.96 14.94
N ASN A 10 0.13 -14.36 15.95
CA ASN A 10 -1.30 -14.09 16.03
C ASN A 10 -1.53 -12.73 16.71
N TRP A 11 -1.53 -11.63 15.96
CA TRP A 11 -1.95 -10.33 16.47
C TRP A 11 -3.48 -10.22 16.59
N ASP A 12 -3.94 -9.34 17.47
CA ASP A 12 -5.35 -8.96 17.56
C ASP A 12 -5.78 -8.28 16.24
N ILE A 13 -6.99 -8.56 15.76
CA ILE A 13 -7.49 -7.90 14.54
C ILE A 13 -7.90 -6.47 14.91
N SER A 14 -7.50 -5.48 14.09
CA SER A 14 -7.93 -4.10 14.25
C SER A 14 -9.46 -3.99 14.35
N PRO A 15 -10.01 -3.08 15.18
CA PRO A 15 -11.44 -2.92 15.27
C PRO A 15 -12.04 -2.47 13.92
N ARG A 16 -13.33 -2.74 13.75
CA ARG A 16 -14.12 -2.13 12.68
C ARG A 16 -13.98 -0.61 12.77
N ASP A 17 -13.82 0.04 11.63
CA ASP A 17 -13.79 1.50 11.55
C ASP A 17 -15.05 2.12 12.22
N GLY A 18 -14.84 3.20 12.98
CA GLY A 18 -15.88 3.84 13.78
C GLY A 18 -17.08 4.31 12.94
N ASP A 19 -16.82 4.75 11.72
CA ASP A 19 -17.83 5.32 10.82
C ASP A 19 -18.66 4.24 10.11
N VAL A 20 -18.28 2.96 10.23
CA VAL A 20 -18.72 1.95 9.26
C VAL A 20 -20.04 1.24 9.54
N HIS A 21 -20.76 1.36 10.65
CA HIS A 21 -21.90 0.46 11.01
C HIS A 21 -21.65 -1.08 10.89
N PRO A 22 -22.30 -1.92 11.71
CA PRO A 22 -22.12 -3.37 11.63
C PRO A 22 -22.95 -4.00 10.49
N TRP A 23 -22.44 -5.07 9.86
CA TRP A 23 -23.14 -5.79 8.78
C TRP A 23 -24.60 -6.15 9.10
N VAL A 24 -24.90 -6.50 10.35
CA VAL A 24 -26.26 -6.84 10.79
C VAL A 24 -27.26 -5.69 10.69
N SER A 25 -26.80 -4.45 10.54
CA SER A 25 -27.65 -3.28 10.31
C SER A 25 -27.56 -2.72 8.87
N GLU A 26 -26.85 -3.39 7.97
CA GLU A 26 -26.79 -3.02 6.56
C GLU A 26 -28.16 -3.22 5.90
N LYS A 27 -28.62 -2.21 5.17
CA LYS A 27 -29.92 -2.20 4.50
C LYS A 27 -29.84 -2.65 3.04
N ASN A 28 -28.70 -2.45 2.40
CA ASN A 28 -28.45 -2.75 0.99
C ASN A 28 -27.50 -3.95 0.84
N THR A 29 -27.79 -5.05 1.54
CA THR A 29 -26.89 -6.22 1.61
C THR A 29 -26.52 -6.81 0.26
N ASP A 30 -27.45 -6.81 -0.71
CA ASP A 30 -27.21 -7.33 -2.06
C ASP A 30 -26.25 -6.44 -2.86
N TRP A 31 -26.36 -5.13 -2.68
CA TRP A 31 -25.48 -4.14 -3.31
C TRP A 31 -24.07 -4.21 -2.72
N GLU A 32 -23.96 -4.28 -1.39
CA GLU A 32 -22.69 -4.50 -0.69
C GLU A 32 -22.01 -5.81 -1.10
N ALA A 33 -22.76 -6.92 -1.10
CA ALA A 33 -22.25 -8.20 -1.55
C ALA A 33 -21.81 -8.16 -3.02
N ARG A 34 -22.52 -7.41 -3.88
CA ARG A 34 -22.14 -7.21 -5.27
C ARG A 34 -20.84 -6.42 -5.40
N LYS A 35 -20.60 -5.36 -4.60
CA LYS A 35 -19.32 -4.63 -4.61
C LYS A 35 -18.15 -5.59 -4.40
N MET A 36 -18.22 -6.41 -3.35
CA MET A 36 -17.14 -7.35 -3.04
C MET A 36 -17.03 -8.49 -4.06
N THR A 37 -18.16 -8.99 -4.58
CA THR A 37 -18.15 -10.04 -5.63
C THR A 37 -17.52 -9.52 -6.92
N THR A 38 -17.83 -8.29 -7.31
CA THR A 38 -17.23 -7.63 -8.48
C THR A 38 -15.73 -7.43 -8.25
N TYR A 39 -15.32 -6.94 -7.08
CA TYR A 39 -13.90 -6.82 -6.73
C TYR A 39 -13.16 -8.17 -6.81
N ALA A 40 -13.75 -9.23 -6.24
CA ALA A 40 -13.19 -10.58 -6.31
C ALA A 40 -13.07 -11.08 -7.76
N ALA A 41 -14.05 -10.78 -8.62
CA ALA A 41 -13.98 -11.10 -10.04
C ALA A 41 -12.86 -10.32 -10.76
N MET A 42 -12.60 -9.06 -10.39
CA MET A 42 -11.47 -8.28 -10.92
C MET A 42 -10.13 -8.94 -10.55
N VAL A 43 -9.95 -9.35 -9.29
CA VAL A 43 -8.75 -10.07 -8.82
C VAL A 43 -8.59 -11.41 -9.55
N ASP A 44 -9.66 -12.19 -9.71
CA ASP A 44 -9.66 -13.44 -10.49
C ASP A 44 -9.24 -13.22 -11.95
N ARG A 45 -9.77 -12.18 -12.61
CA ARG A 45 -9.38 -11.84 -13.98
C ARG A 45 -7.92 -11.40 -14.09
N MET A 46 -7.41 -10.66 -13.10
CA MET A 46 -6.00 -10.28 -13.01
C MET A 46 -5.11 -11.52 -12.90
N ASP A 47 -5.41 -12.42 -11.96
CA ASP A 47 -4.64 -13.65 -11.75
C ASP A 47 -4.60 -14.54 -12.99
N GLN A 48 -5.74 -14.74 -13.66
CA GLN A 48 -5.79 -15.47 -14.94
C GLN A 48 -4.91 -14.82 -16.02
N SER A 49 -4.80 -13.49 -16.01
CA SER A 49 -3.96 -12.75 -16.95
C SER A 49 -2.47 -12.94 -16.66
N ILE A 50 -2.09 -12.95 -15.37
CA ILE A 50 -0.74 -13.32 -14.91
C ILE A 50 -0.44 -14.77 -15.35
N GLY A 51 -1.38 -15.70 -15.18
CA GLY A 51 -1.25 -17.09 -15.64
C GLY A 51 -0.98 -17.21 -17.15
N ARG A 52 -1.60 -16.36 -17.98
CA ARG A 52 -1.31 -16.30 -19.43
C ARG A 52 0.10 -15.79 -19.73
N LEU A 53 0.57 -14.77 -19.00
CA LEU A 53 1.94 -14.25 -19.12
C LEU A 53 2.97 -15.33 -18.75
N ILE A 54 2.79 -15.99 -17.60
CA ILE A 54 3.64 -17.10 -17.15
C ILE A 54 3.65 -18.24 -18.18
N SER A 55 2.49 -18.59 -18.73
CA SER A 55 2.40 -19.61 -19.78
C SER A 55 3.16 -19.21 -21.05
N GLY A 56 3.16 -17.92 -21.39
CA GLY A 56 3.98 -17.37 -22.47
C GLY A 56 5.48 -17.55 -22.21
N LEU A 57 5.96 -17.16 -21.02
CA LEU A 57 7.36 -17.34 -20.62
C LEU A 57 7.81 -18.81 -20.69
N LYS A 58 6.95 -19.74 -20.28
CA LYS A 58 7.22 -21.19 -20.34
C LYS A 58 7.34 -21.67 -21.78
N ARG A 59 6.43 -21.27 -22.67
CA ARG A 59 6.51 -21.64 -24.11
C ARG A 59 7.77 -21.11 -24.80
N MET A 60 8.27 -19.95 -24.38
CA MET A 60 9.51 -19.37 -24.92
C MET A 60 10.78 -19.93 -24.27
N GLY A 61 10.66 -20.85 -23.31
CA GLY A 61 11.81 -21.37 -22.54
C GLY A 61 12.48 -20.33 -21.64
N GLN A 62 11.82 -19.20 -21.35
CA GLN A 62 12.37 -18.09 -20.56
C GLN A 62 11.96 -18.12 -19.09
N PHE A 63 10.94 -18.91 -18.72
CA PHE A 63 10.37 -18.94 -17.37
C PHE A 63 11.42 -19.19 -16.28
N GLU A 64 12.28 -20.20 -16.46
CA GLU A 64 13.29 -20.57 -15.47
C GLU A 64 14.30 -19.44 -15.18
N ASN A 65 14.57 -18.58 -16.17
CA ASN A 65 15.53 -17.48 -16.05
C ASN A 65 14.86 -16.09 -15.98
N THR A 66 13.61 -16.03 -15.55
CA THR A 66 12.88 -14.77 -15.36
C THR A 66 12.66 -14.54 -13.87
N LEU A 67 13.13 -13.41 -13.35
CA LEU A 67 12.72 -12.92 -12.04
C LEU A 67 11.33 -12.30 -12.15
N ILE A 68 10.36 -12.88 -11.45
CA ILE A 68 8.98 -12.38 -11.36
C ILE A 68 8.79 -11.81 -9.96
N MET A 69 8.39 -10.54 -9.89
CA MET A 69 7.98 -9.89 -8.64
C MET A 69 6.55 -9.36 -8.81
N PHE A 70 5.65 -9.75 -7.92
CA PHE A 70 4.26 -9.28 -7.88
C PHE A 70 4.01 -8.57 -6.55
N LEU A 71 3.41 -7.38 -6.60
CA LEU A 71 3.07 -6.60 -5.43
C LEU A 71 1.80 -5.76 -5.65
N SER A 72 1.13 -5.42 -4.56
CA SER A 72 0.15 -4.32 -4.54
C SER A 72 0.87 -3.00 -4.26
N ASP A 73 0.38 -1.90 -4.80
CA ASP A 73 0.96 -0.57 -4.64
C ASP A 73 0.68 0.05 -3.27
N ASN A 74 -0.51 -0.19 -2.71
CA ASN A 74 -0.93 0.25 -1.38
C ASN A 74 -2.02 -0.68 -0.78
N GLY A 75 -2.49 -0.32 0.41
CA GLY A 75 -3.65 -0.92 1.07
C GLY A 75 -4.97 -0.77 0.30
N GLY A 76 -6.05 -1.31 0.84
CA GLY A 76 -7.38 -1.26 0.22
C GLY A 76 -7.92 0.16 0.07
N CYS A 77 -8.74 0.39 -0.95
CA CYS A 77 -9.30 1.70 -1.29
C CYS A 77 -10.60 1.98 -0.50
N ALA A 78 -10.54 2.92 0.44
CA ALA A 78 -11.71 3.29 1.24
C ALA A 78 -12.49 4.49 0.69
N GLU A 79 -11.99 5.11 -0.36
CA GLU A 79 -12.59 6.29 -0.99
C GLU A 79 -14.02 5.98 -1.39
N PHE A 80 -14.95 6.85 -1.01
CA PHE A 80 -16.34 6.72 -1.40
C PHE A 80 -16.56 7.55 -2.66
N MET A 81 -16.99 6.93 -3.76
CA MET A 81 -17.22 7.68 -5.01
C MET A 81 -18.54 8.44 -4.91
N VAL A 82 -18.49 9.71 -4.54
CA VAL A 82 -19.62 10.66 -4.63
C VAL A 82 -19.64 11.29 -6.01
N GLU A 83 -20.83 11.46 -6.60
CA GLU A 83 -21.01 12.09 -7.92
C GLU A 83 -20.40 13.50 -7.99
N ASP A 84 -20.65 14.33 -6.98
CA ASP A 84 -20.12 15.71 -6.89
C ASP A 84 -18.71 15.79 -6.26
N GLY A 85 -18.17 14.65 -5.81
CA GLY A 85 -16.83 14.51 -5.23
C GLY A 85 -15.83 13.97 -6.25
N TRP A 86 -15.04 12.97 -5.86
CA TRP A 86 -14.00 12.36 -6.70
C TRP A 86 -14.49 11.88 -8.08
N ALA A 87 -15.75 11.44 -8.20
CA ALA A 87 -16.27 10.91 -9.46
C ALA A 87 -16.20 11.94 -10.61
N LYS A 88 -16.28 13.25 -10.32
CA LYS A 88 -16.28 14.32 -11.32
C LYS A 88 -14.98 14.44 -12.11
N PHE A 89 -13.87 13.91 -11.57
CA PHE A 89 -12.57 13.93 -12.23
C PHE A 89 -12.37 12.76 -13.19
N PHE A 90 -13.29 11.80 -13.18
CA PHE A 90 -13.25 10.65 -14.08
C PHE A 90 -14.20 10.85 -15.26
N PRO A 91 -13.85 10.35 -16.45
CA PRO A 91 -14.74 10.43 -17.60
C PRO A 91 -16.02 9.64 -17.34
N ASP A 92 -17.17 10.29 -17.54
CA ASP A 92 -18.51 9.70 -17.41
C ASP A 92 -19.02 9.09 -18.72
N THR A 93 -18.15 8.99 -19.72
CA THR A 93 -18.48 8.53 -21.06
C THR A 93 -17.35 7.66 -21.59
N THR A 94 -17.69 6.51 -22.15
CA THR A 94 -16.73 5.61 -22.82
C THR A 94 -16.20 6.22 -24.11
N ASN A 95 -15.10 5.67 -24.64
CA ASN A 95 -14.53 6.09 -25.93
C ASN A 95 -15.50 5.96 -27.13
N ASP A 96 -16.54 5.12 -27.01
CA ASP A 96 -17.59 4.94 -28.02
C ASP A 96 -18.88 5.75 -27.73
N GLY A 97 -18.84 6.66 -26.76
CA GLY A 97 -19.92 7.64 -26.49
C GLY A 97 -21.05 7.13 -25.58
N ARG A 98 -20.89 5.99 -24.92
CA ARG A 98 -21.89 5.48 -23.96
C ARG A 98 -21.66 6.09 -22.59
N HIS A 99 -22.76 6.50 -21.95
CA HIS A 99 -22.72 7.08 -20.62
C HIS A 99 -22.43 6.03 -19.54
N ILE A 100 -21.61 6.41 -18.56
CA ILE A 100 -21.18 5.61 -17.41
C ILE A 100 -21.92 6.15 -16.19
N LYS A 101 -22.58 5.25 -15.46
CA LYS A 101 -23.24 5.59 -14.19
C LYS A 101 -22.20 5.63 -13.08
N MET A 102 -21.91 6.83 -12.59
CA MET A 102 -20.90 7.06 -11.57
C MET A 102 -21.49 6.95 -10.16
N GLY A 103 -20.62 6.63 -9.20
CA GLY A 103 -20.86 6.80 -7.78
C GLY A 103 -21.36 5.56 -7.04
N ASN A 104 -21.03 5.51 -5.74
CA ASN A 104 -21.42 4.47 -4.79
C ASN A 104 -22.92 4.60 -4.45
N ARG A 105 -23.77 4.24 -5.42
CA ARG A 105 -25.21 4.40 -5.36
C ARG A 105 -25.92 3.05 -5.33
N ALA A 106 -26.74 2.81 -4.30
CA ALA A 106 -27.43 1.53 -4.12
C ALA A 106 -28.44 1.18 -5.24
N ASP A 107 -28.91 2.17 -6.02
CA ASP A 107 -29.76 1.95 -7.20
C ASP A 107 -28.97 1.54 -8.46
N VAL A 108 -27.63 1.55 -8.39
CA VAL A 108 -26.73 1.17 -9.48
C VAL A 108 -25.91 -0.05 -9.04
N MET A 109 -26.18 -1.23 -9.61
CA MET A 109 -25.45 -2.45 -9.25
C MET A 109 -24.00 -2.43 -9.78
N PRO A 110 -23.00 -2.71 -8.92
CA PRO A 110 -21.59 -2.73 -9.32
C PRO A 110 -21.26 -3.83 -10.34
N GLY A 111 -20.35 -3.52 -11.28
CA GLY A 111 -19.65 -4.50 -12.12
C GLY A 111 -20.08 -4.54 -13.59
N ASP A 112 -21.12 -3.81 -13.98
CA ASP A 112 -21.40 -3.59 -15.39
C ASP A 112 -20.35 -2.65 -16.02
N ALA A 113 -20.05 -2.85 -17.30
CA ALA A 113 -19.05 -2.05 -18.04
C ALA A 113 -19.38 -0.54 -18.11
N LEU A 114 -20.63 -0.16 -17.83
CA LEU A 114 -21.10 1.23 -17.77
C LEU A 114 -21.39 1.69 -16.33
N THR A 115 -20.68 1.14 -15.35
CA THR A 115 -20.74 1.57 -13.94
C THR A 115 -19.35 1.90 -13.41
N TYR A 116 -19.25 2.90 -12.54
CA TYR A 116 -18.00 3.31 -11.92
C TYR A 116 -18.22 3.58 -10.42
N GLN A 117 -17.70 2.70 -9.58
CA GLN A 117 -17.90 2.72 -8.13
C GLN A 117 -16.63 2.19 -7.44
N SER A 118 -16.42 2.52 -6.17
CA SER A 118 -15.44 1.85 -5.33
C SER A 118 -16.11 0.79 -4.45
N TYR A 119 -15.32 -0.12 -3.89
CA TYR A 119 -15.78 -1.01 -2.81
C TYR A 119 -15.76 -0.37 -1.41
N ASP A 120 -15.33 0.89 -1.29
CA ASP A 120 -15.35 1.77 -0.11
C ASP A 120 -14.88 1.21 1.26
N LYS A 121 -15.02 2.07 2.27
CA LYS A 121 -14.44 1.94 3.62
C LYS A 121 -14.76 0.60 4.33
N PRO A 122 -16.01 0.07 4.36
CA PRO A 122 -16.29 -1.25 4.92
C PRO A 122 -15.42 -2.37 4.35
N TRP A 123 -15.30 -2.49 3.02
CA TRP A 123 -14.52 -3.57 2.39
C TRP A 123 -13.03 -3.30 2.41
N ALA A 124 -12.59 -2.04 2.42
CA ALA A 124 -11.20 -1.68 2.67
C ALA A 124 -10.74 -2.18 4.06
N ASN A 125 -11.52 -1.90 5.11
CA ASN A 125 -11.23 -2.36 6.48
C ASN A 125 -11.10 -3.89 6.57
N VAL A 126 -11.99 -4.64 5.89
CA VAL A 126 -11.90 -6.11 5.83
C VAL A 126 -10.68 -6.58 5.03
N SER A 127 -10.40 -5.95 3.88
CA SER A 127 -9.29 -6.34 2.99
C SER A 127 -7.92 -6.10 3.61
N ASN A 128 -7.85 -5.17 4.58
CA ASN A 128 -6.62 -4.83 5.28
C ASN A 128 -6.42 -5.55 6.62
N ALA A 129 -7.42 -6.32 7.08
CA ALA A 129 -7.31 -7.07 8.32
C ALA A 129 -6.08 -8.01 8.30
N PRO A 130 -5.29 -8.07 9.38
CA PRO A 130 -5.59 -7.56 10.72
C PRO A 130 -5.17 -6.10 10.95
N PHE A 131 -4.61 -5.41 9.95
CA PHE A 131 -3.98 -4.11 10.14
C PHE A 131 -4.98 -2.96 10.19
N ARG A 132 -4.61 -1.95 10.98
CA ARG A 132 -5.38 -0.73 11.17
C ARG A 132 -5.29 0.17 9.93
N LEU A 133 -6.43 0.75 9.56
CA LEU A 133 -6.63 1.65 8.42
C LEU A 133 -6.33 0.98 7.06
N PHE A 134 -6.11 1.78 6.02
CA PHE A 134 -6.14 1.36 4.62
C PHE A 134 -5.40 2.42 3.76
N LYS A 135 -5.55 2.41 2.43
CA LYS A 135 -4.96 3.40 1.50
C LYS A 135 -5.11 4.84 2.01
N HIS A 136 -4.21 5.73 1.61
CA HIS A 136 -4.03 7.12 2.08
C HIS A 136 -3.30 7.24 3.43
N TYR A 137 -3.48 6.31 4.37
CA TYR A 137 -2.78 6.34 5.66
C TYR A 137 -1.42 5.62 5.61
N VAL A 138 -0.47 6.04 6.44
CA VAL A 138 0.86 5.40 6.56
C VAL A 138 0.95 4.36 7.70
N HIS A 139 -0.21 3.99 8.23
CA HIS A 139 -0.41 2.85 9.13
C HIS A 139 -0.25 1.53 8.37
N GLU A 140 -0.03 0.41 9.08
CA GLU A 140 0.24 -0.88 8.43
C GLU A 140 -0.85 -1.29 7.44
N GLY A 141 -2.12 -0.90 7.67
CA GLY A 141 -3.19 -1.14 6.70
C GLY A 141 -3.01 -0.38 5.38
N GLY A 142 -2.37 0.78 5.37
CA GLY A 142 -2.11 1.51 4.13
C GLY A 142 -0.82 1.12 3.43
N ILE A 143 0.20 0.62 4.16
CA ILE A 143 1.56 0.41 3.64
C ILE A 143 2.01 -1.05 3.58
N SER A 144 1.35 -1.98 4.28
CA SER A 144 1.72 -3.40 4.27
C SER A 144 1.04 -4.12 3.11
N THR A 145 1.71 -4.20 1.97
CA THR A 145 1.22 -4.93 0.79
C THR A 145 1.92 -6.28 0.60
N PRO A 146 1.27 -7.26 -0.08
CA PRO A 146 1.92 -8.52 -0.40
C PRO A 146 3.04 -8.29 -1.42
N LEU A 147 4.15 -9.00 -1.27
CA LEU A 147 5.20 -9.16 -2.28
C LEU A 147 5.45 -10.67 -2.50
N ILE A 148 5.38 -11.11 -3.75
CA ILE A 148 5.74 -12.46 -4.17
C ILE A 148 6.94 -12.34 -5.12
N ALA A 149 8.03 -13.04 -4.80
CA ALA A 149 9.21 -13.14 -5.67
C ALA A 149 9.42 -14.59 -6.12
N HIS A 150 9.67 -14.78 -7.42
CA HIS A 150 9.88 -16.10 -8.02
C HIS A 150 10.95 -16.05 -9.11
N TRP A 151 12.01 -16.87 -8.96
CA TRP A 151 13.05 -17.02 -9.98
C TRP A 151 13.71 -18.40 -9.89
N PRO A 152 13.26 -19.40 -10.66
CA PRO A 152 13.70 -20.79 -10.50
C PRO A 152 15.21 -21.03 -10.60
N LYS A 153 15.89 -20.34 -11.53
CA LYS A 153 17.36 -20.40 -11.64
C LYS A 153 18.11 -19.48 -10.68
N GLY A 154 17.44 -18.47 -10.12
CA GLY A 154 18.07 -17.46 -9.27
C GLY A 154 18.18 -17.88 -7.81
N PHE A 155 17.14 -18.50 -7.27
CA PHE A 155 17.08 -18.96 -5.89
C PHE A 155 16.11 -20.13 -5.71
N ALA A 156 16.36 -20.95 -4.69
CA ALA A 156 15.46 -22.02 -4.32
C ALA A 156 14.14 -21.44 -3.76
N PRO A 157 12.98 -22.11 -3.97
CA PRO A 157 11.73 -21.68 -3.35
C PRO A 157 11.87 -21.59 -1.83
N SER A 158 11.54 -20.42 -1.28
CA SER A 158 11.31 -20.22 0.16
C SER A 158 9.81 -20.14 0.42
N THR A 159 9.40 -20.23 1.68
CA THR A 159 7.98 -20.11 2.08
C THR A 159 7.62 -18.65 2.31
N ASN A 160 7.95 -18.10 3.47
CA ASN A 160 7.61 -16.74 3.85
C ASN A 160 8.84 -16.01 4.39
N ALA A 161 8.95 -14.73 4.05
CA ALA A 161 9.91 -13.81 4.64
C ALA A 161 9.14 -12.75 5.44
N HIS A 162 9.73 -12.37 6.56
CA HIS A 162 9.10 -11.49 7.55
C HIS A 162 9.90 -10.21 7.80
N ALA A 163 11.06 -10.07 7.12
CA ALA A 163 11.91 -8.91 7.22
C ALA A 163 11.22 -7.64 6.69
N ALA A 164 11.61 -6.49 7.24
CA ALA A 164 11.06 -5.19 6.84
C ALA A 164 11.62 -4.76 5.48
N CYS A 165 10.82 -4.92 4.43
CA CYS A 165 11.14 -4.50 3.07
C CYS A 165 10.34 -3.24 2.69
N HIS A 166 10.82 -2.50 1.70
CA HIS A 166 10.14 -1.34 1.14
C HIS A 166 10.20 -1.33 -0.39
N VAL A 167 9.28 -0.63 -1.06
CA VAL A 167 9.27 -0.58 -2.54
C VAL A 167 10.56 -0.01 -3.14
N VAL A 168 11.29 0.82 -2.38
CA VAL A 168 12.60 1.35 -2.82
C VAL A 168 13.65 0.26 -3.01
N ASP A 169 13.43 -0.93 -2.45
CA ASP A 169 14.34 -2.08 -2.54
C ASP A 169 14.23 -2.84 -3.85
N ILE A 170 13.16 -2.60 -4.63
CA ILE A 170 12.92 -3.31 -5.90
C ILE A 170 14.00 -2.97 -6.93
N LEU A 171 14.38 -1.70 -7.05
CA LEU A 171 15.41 -1.27 -7.99
C LEU A 171 16.80 -1.89 -7.70
N PRO A 172 17.38 -1.76 -6.48
CA PRO A 172 18.66 -2.42 -6.18
C PRO A 172 18.62 -3.93 -6.38
N THR A 173 17.48 -4.56 -6.08
CA THR A 173 17.29 -6.00 -6.32
C THR A 173 17.38 -6.36 -7.80
N ILE A 174 16.75 -5.58 -8.68
CA ILE A 174 16.84 -5.76 -10.15
C ILE A 174 18.27 -5.51 -10.65
N LEU A 175 18.93 -4.48 -10.13
CA LEU A 175 20.31 -4.16 -10.51
C LEU A 175 21.26 -5.29 -10.12
N GLU A 176 21.15 -5.83 -8.90
CA GLU A 176 21.95 -7.00 -8.49
C GLU A 176 21.62 -8.23 -9.34
N ALA A 177 20.34 -8.52 -9.56
CA ALA A 177 19.90 -9.66 -10.36
C ALA A 177 20.43 -9.62 -11.80
N THR A 178 20.60 -8.43 -12.37
CA THR A 178 21.10 -8.24 -13.74
C THR A 178 22.61 -8.00 -13.83
N GLY A 179 23.30 -7.81 -12.69
CA GLY A 179 24.70 -7.38 -12.65
C GLY A 179 24.91 -5.94 -13.15
N THR A 180 23.84 -5.13 -13.21
CA THR A 180 23.88 -3.75 -13.67
C THR A 180 24.24 -2.82 -12.52
N GLN A 181 25.02 -1.78 -12.80
CA GLN A 181 25.35 -0.75 -11.80
C GLN A 181 24.37 0.42 -11.84
N TYR A 182 24.02 0.94 -10.66
CA TYR A 182 23.31 2.20 -10.55
C TYR A 182 24.17 3.34 -11.11
N ARG A 183 23.54 4.32 -11.77
CA ARG A 183 24.22 5.50 -12.31
C ARG A 183 23.96 6.68 -11.39
N GLY A 184 25.00 7.45 -11.07
CA GLY A 184 24.82 8.72 -10.34
C GLY A 184 24.37 9.88 -11.23
N GLU A 185 24.38 9.69 -12.56
CA GLU A 185 24.11 10.74 -13.53
C GLU A 185 23.43 10.15 -14.79
N VAL A 186 22.51 10.91 -15.39
CA VAL A 186 21.94 10.63 -16.71
C VAL A 186 21.96 11.90 -17.55
N GLY A 187 22.69 11.87 -18.66
CA GLY A 187 22.69 12.97 -19.65
C GLY A 187 23.26 14.29 -19.14
N GLY A 188 24.30 14.29 -18.30
CA GLY A 188 24.87 15.51 -17.72
C GLY A 188 24.24 15.95 -16.40
N HIS A 189 23.22 15.25 -15.93
CA HIS A 189 22.46 15.62 -14.72
C HIS A 189 22.58 14.57 -13.64
N GLU A 190 23.03 14.99 -12.45
CA GLU A 190 23.02 14.14 -11.26
C GLU A 190 21.60 13.67 -10.98
N ILE A 191 21.47 12.40 -10.62
CA ILE A 191 20.19 11.80 -10.22
C ILE A 191 20.22 11.44 -8.74
N GLN A 192 19.03 11.26 -8.16
CA GLN A 192 18.92 10.90 -6.75
C GLN A 192 19.74 9.65 -6.42
N PRO A 193 20.50 9.63 -5.31
CA PRO A 193 21.16 8.42 -4.85
C PRO A 193 20.15 7.30 -4.58
N MET A 194 20.56 6.07 -4.81
CA MET A 194 19.75 4.88 -4.52
C MET A 194 19.39 4.85 -3.02
N GLN A 195 18.09 4.75 -2.72
CA GLN A 195 17.57 4.79 -1.34
C GLN A 195 17.31 3.41 -0.72
N GLY A 196 17.15 2.37 -1.56
CA GLY A 196 16.86 1.01 -1.12
C GLY A 196 18.09 0.12 -1.00
N GLN A 197 17.85 -1.10 -0.53
CA GLN A 197 18.84 -2.16 -0.42
C GLN A 197 18.37 -3.40 -1.17
N SER A 198 19.29 -4.19 -1.71
CA SER A 198 18.91 -5.40 -2.45
C SER A 198 18.33 -6.47 -1.53
N LEU A 199 17.24 -7.10 -1.98
CA LEU A 199 16.57 -8.21 -1.31
C LEU A 199 17.09 -9.58 -1.78
N MET A 200 18.10 -9.63 -2.65
CA MET A 200 18.55 -10.91 -3.24
C MET A 200 19.06 -11.90 -2.19
N ASP A 201 19.73 -11.43 -1.13
CA ASP A 201 20.16 -12.32 -0.05
C ASP A 201 18.98 -12.86 0.76
N LEU A 202 17.95 -12.03 1.01
CA LEU A 202 16.68 -12.47 1.59
C LEU A 202 16.00 -13.52 0.69
N PHE A 203 15.94 -13.28 -0.62
CA PHE A 203 15.33 -14.22 -1.58
C PHE A 203 16.09 -15.55 -1.68
N ARG A 204 17.41 -15.54 -1.44
CA ARG A 204 18.26 -16.73 -1.37
C ARG A 204 18.18 -17.46 -0.01
N GLY A 205 17.36 -16.96 0.93
CA GLY A 205 17.20 -17.54 2.26
C GLY A 205 18.40 -17.34 3.17
N LYS A 206 19.23 -16.32 2.92
CA LYS A 206 20.29 -15.92 3.85
C LYS A 206 19.75 -14.97 4.90
N ASP A 207 20.51 -14.80 5.98
CA ASP A 207 20.23 -13.78 6.99
C ASP A 207 20.25 -12.40 6.33
N TRP A 208 19.15 -11.68 6.48
CA TRP A 208 18.98 -10.33 5.95
C TRP A 208 18.15 -9.53 6.94
N SER A 209 18.66 -8.36 7.30
CA SER A 209 17.97 -7.39 8.14
C SER A 209 18.24 -6.00 7.61
N ARG A 210 17.23 -5.15 7.69
CA ARG A 210 17.37 -3.74 7.36
C ARG A 210 17.98 -2.99 8.54
N GLU A 211 19.13 -2.36 8.31
CA GLU A 211 19.78 -1.48 9.28
C GLU A 211 19.24 -0.03 9.20
N GLU A 212 18.90 0.42 7.99
CA GLU A 212 18.46 1.80 7.73
C GLU A 212 16.95 1.98 7.97
N PRO A 213 16.49 3.17 8.41
CA PRO A 213 15.08 3.41 8.64
C PRO A 213 14.26 3.37 7.35
N ILE A 214 12.96 3.08 7.48
CA ILE A 214 11.96 3.26 6.41
C ILE A 214 11.12 4.48 6.77
N PHE A 215 10.99 5.43 5.85
CA PHE A 215 10.24 6.65 6.05
C PHE A 215 9.03 6.72 5.12
N PHE A 216 7.96 7.36 5.60
CA PHE A 216 6.73 7.57 4.86
C PHE A 216 6.21 8.99 5.11
N GLU A 217 5.80 9.66 4.05
CA GLU A 217 4.95 10.84 4.11
C GLU A 217 3.88 10.72 3.02
N HIS A 218 2.63 10.98 3.39
CA HIS A 218 1.53 11.06 2.43
C HIS A 218 0.43 11.95 2.97
N GLU A 219 0.22 13.10 2.34
CA GLU A 219 -0.85 14.05 2.67
C GLU A 219 -0.83 14.45 4.16
N GLY A 220 0.38 14.71 4.68
CA GLY A 220 0.61 15.12 6.07
C GLY A 220 0.64 13.96 7.08
N ASN A 221 0.19 12.77 6.69
CA ASN A 221 0.43 11.55 7.48
C ASN A 221 1.93 11.21 7.41
N ALA A 222 2.51 10.80 8.52
CA ALA A 222 3.96 10.63 8.63
C ALA A 222 4.32 9.38 9.41
N ALA A 223 5.37 8.66 9.00
CA ALA A 223 5.92 7.55 9.74
C ALA A 223 7.43 7.36 9.53
N VAL A 224 8.06 6.77 10.54
CA VAL A 224 9.41 6.21 10.47
C VAL A 224 9.41 4.84 11.17
N ARG A 225 10.05 3.86 10.55
CA ARG A 225 10.31 2.54 11.15
C ARG A 225 11.79 2.26 11.19
N LEU A 226 12.30 1.96 12.38
CA LEU A 226 13.68 1.52 12.60
C LEU A 226 13.66 0.22 13.43
N GLY A 227 14.08 -0.88 12.80
CA GLY A 227 13.97 -2.21 13.39
C GLY A 227 12.52 -2.57 13.74
N GLN A 228 12.30 -2.93 15.01
CA GLN A 228 10.97 -3.29 15.52
C GLN A 228 10.10 -2.07 15.84
N PHE A 229 10.67 -0.87 16.00
CA PHE A 229 9.90 0.31 16.41
C PHE A 229 9.43 1.11 15.21
N LYS A 230 8.15 1.50 15.26
CA LYS A 230 7.53 2.41 14.30
C LYS A 230 6.92 3.59 15.04
N LEU A 231 7.29 4.80 14.62
CA LEU A 231 6.63 6.03 14.99
C LEU A 231 5.71 6.43 13.83
N VAL A 232 4.44 6.74 14.11
CA VAL A 232 3.45 7.09 13.09
C VAL A 232 2.48 8.13 13.61
N ARG A 233 1.95 8.99 12.72
CA ARG A 233 0.84 9.88 13.02
C ARG A 233 -0.06 10.09 11.82
N GLN A 234 -1.33 10.36 12.10
CA GLN A 234 -2.21 10.99 11.15
C GLN A 234 -1.95 12.51 11.13
N HIS A 235 -2.23 13.16 10.01
CA HIS A 235 -2.16 14.61 9.94
C HIS A 235 -3.06 15.26 11.02
N GLY A 236 -2.57 16.30 11.70
CA GLY A 236 -3.29 16.97 12.79
C GLY A 236 -3.32 16.25 14.14
N HIS A 237 -2.69 15.07 14.25
CA HIS A 237 -2.62 14.28 15.48
C HIS A 237 -1.20 14.15 16.03
N ASP A 238 -1.11 13.80 17.31
CA ASP A 238 0.15 13.49 17.99
C ASP A 238 0.80 12.21 17.44
N TRP A 239 2.10 12.07 17.66
CA TRP A 239 2.84 10.86 17.32
C TRP A 239 2.42 9.67 18.20
N GLU A 240 2.31 8.51 17.57
CA GLU A 240 2.08 7.23 18.21
C GLU A 240 3.32 6.34 18.01
N LEU A 241 3.71 5.58 19.04
CA LEU A 241 4.85 4.67 18.98
C LEU A 241 4.37 3.23 19.12
N TYR A 242 4.85 2.33 18.25
CA TYR A 242 4.52 0.91 18.28
C TYR A 242 5.76 0.04 18.22
N ASP A 243 5.71 -1.09 18.91
CA ASP A 243 6.58 -2.24 18.68
C ASP A 243 5.89 -3.17 17.69
N ILE A 244 6.32 -3.15 16.43
CA ILE A 244 5.69 -3.85 15.31
C ILE A 244 5.90 -5.38 15.38
N GLU A 245 6.92 -5.86 16.09
CA GLU A 245 7.07 -7.31 16.30
C GLU A 245 6.03 -7.81 17.30
N ALA A 246 5.79 -7.05 18.36
CA ALA A 246 4.77 -7.36 19.37
C ALA A 246 3.34 -7.05 18.91
N ASP A 247 3.14 -5.97 18.16
CA ASP A 247 1.85 -5.44 17.72
C ASP A 247 2.00 -4.71 16.37
N ARG A 248 2.00 -5.47 15.27
CA ARG A 248 1.93 -4.91 13.91
C ARG A 248 0.57 -4.31 13.58
N THR A 249 -0.42 -4.44 14.46
CA THR A 249 -1.78 -3.94 14.21
C THR A 249 -1.99 -2.53 14.77
N GLU A 250 -0.96 -1.98 15.42
CA GLU A 250 -0.92 -0.59 15.88
C GLU A 250 -2.07 -0.27 16.87
N LEU A 251 -2.35 -1.21 17.79
CA LEU A 251 -3.44 -1.10 18.77
C LEU A 251 -2.94 -0.67 20.16
N ARG A 252 -1.66 -0.87 20.45
CA ARG A 252 -1.03 -0.58 21.76
C ARG A 252 0.00 0.53 21.60
N ASN A 253 -0.47 1.77 21.64
CA ASN A 253 0.40 2.95 21.58
C ASN A 253 1.30 3.01 22.83
N LEU A 254 2.61 3.09 22.60
CA LEU A 254 3.66 3.17 23.60
C LEU A 254 4.21 4.58 23.81
N SER A 255 3.66 5.60 23.14
CA SER A 255 4.14 6.97 23.25
C SER A 255 4.14 7.46 24.69
N GLY A 256 5.17 8.22 25.05
CA GLY A 256 5.45 8.67 26.41
C GLY A 256 6.22 7.66 27.25
N ASN A 257 6.25 6.38 26.87
CA ASN A 257 7.00 5.35 27.59
C ASN A 257 8.46 5.25 27.15
N LYS A 258 8.83 5.81 25.98
CA LYS A 258 10.20 5.78 25.43
C LYS A 258 10.60 7.15 24.84
N PRO A 259 10.62 8.22 25.64
CA PRO A 259 10.77 9.60 25.14
C PRO A 259 12.08 9.85 24.37
N GLU A 260 13.19 9.22 24.76
CA GLU A 260 14.47 9.35 24.05
C GLU A 260 14.40 8.73 22.65
N LEU A 261 13.79 7.54 22.52
CA LEU A 261 13.58 6.89 21.23
C LEU A 261 12.61 7.67 20.35
N GLU A 262 11.52 8.18 20.93
CA GLU A 262 10.55 9.01 20.20
C GLU A 262 11.22 10.27 19.65
N ALA A 263 12.01 10.97 20.47
CA ALA A 263 12.74 12.16 20.04
C ALA A 263 13.76 11.85 18.93
N ASP A 264 14.47 10.73 19.04
CA ASP A 264 15.41 10.27 18.01
C ASP A 264 14.70 9.96 16.68
N LEU A 265 13.61 9.19 16.71
CA LEU A 265 12.82 8.85 15.52
C LEU A 265 12.20 10.10 14.87
N VAL A 266 11.68 11.04 15.65
CA VAL A 266 11.20 12.34 15.13
C VAL A 266 12.34 13.10 14.45
N GLY A 267 13.52 13.14 15.07
CA GLY A 267 14.72 13.76 14.48
C GLY A 267 15.11 13.14 13.15
N GLN A 268 15.13 11.81 13.07
CA GLN A 268 15.41 11.09 11.83
C GLN A 268 14.37 11.37 10.74
N TYR A 269 13.08 11.35 11.08
CA TYR A 269 12.01 11.68 10.14
C TYR A 269 12.15 13.10 9.59
N ASN A 270 12.37 14.08 10.47
CA ASN A 270 12.50 15.48 10.06
C ASN A 270 13.70 15.70 9.11
N ASN A 271 14.84 15.06 9.42
CA ASN A 271 16.02 15.12 8.55
C ASN A 271 15.75 14.50 7.18
N TRP A 272 15.10 13.33 7.14
CA TRP A 272 14.69 12.70 5.87
C TRP A 272 13.70 13.57 5.09
N ALA A 273 12.72 14.15 5.77
CA ALA A 273 11.71 15.02 5.16
C ALA A 273 12.34 16.28 4.54
N GLU A 274 13.32 16.89 5.20
CA GLU A 274 14.08 18.03 4.67
C GLU A 274 14.89 17.64 3.42
N ILE A 275 15.62 16.52 3.46
CA ILE A 275 16.45 16.04 2.34
C ILE A 275 15.60 15.68 1.12
N THR A 276 14.42 15.11 1.34
CA THR A 276 13.51 14.67 0.26
C THR A 276 12.58 15.77 -0.23
N GLY A 277 12.54 16.93 0.44
CA GLY A 277 11.74 18.07 0.04
C GLY A 277 10.25 17.90 0.34
N VAL A 278 9.91 17.17 1.40
CA VAL A 278 8.53 17.08 1.90
C VAL A 278 8.01 18.48 2.19
N MET A 279 6.87 18.82 1.59
CA MET A 279 6.17 20.08 1.85
C MET A 279 5.16 19.86 2.96
N ASP A 280 5.11 20.78 3.93
CA ASP A 280 4.06 20.79 4.95
C ASP A 280 2.68 20.74 4.30
N TRP A 281 1.84 19.80 4.76
CA TRP A 281 0.51 19.60 4.21
C TRP A 281 -0.41 20.81 4.41
N ASP A 282 -0.26 21.55 5.51
CA ASP A 282 -1.02 22.79 5.76
C ASP A 282 -0.65 23.89 4.77
N VAL A 283 0.52 23.76 4.12
CA VAL A 283 0.98 24.66 3.05
C VAL A 283 0.60 24.12 1.67
N ALA A 284 0.62 22.81 1.48
CA ALA A 284 0.33 22.16 0.20
C ALA A 284 -1.18 22.10 -0.10
N LEU A 285 -1.99 21.69 0.88
CA LEU A 285 -3.41 21.41 0.70
C LEU A 285 -4.19 22.61 0.14
N PRO A 286 -4.08 23.84 0.67
CA PRO A 286 -4.82 24.98 0.11
C PRO A 286 -4.49 25.25 -1.37
N LYS A 287 -3.24 25.01 -1.79
CA LYS A 287 -2.81 25.17 -3.19
C LYS A 287 -3.40 24.09 -4.08
N LEU A 288 -3.49 22.86 -3.57
CA LEU A 288 -4.10 21.73 -4.28
C LEU A 288 -5.61 21.92 -4.44
N LEU A 289 -6.31 22.31 -3.37
CA LEU A 289 -7.75 22.59 -3.40
C LEU A 289 -8.09 23.69 -4.41
N ASP A 290 -7.32 24.78 -4.42
CA ASP A 290 -7.48 25.87 -5.41
C ASP A 290 -7.23 25.38 -6.84
N ALA A 291 -6.15 24.63 -7.07
CA ALA A 291 -5.81 24.08 -8.39
C ALA A 291 -6.88 23.11 -8.92
N TRP A 292 -7.47 22.30 -8.04
CA TRP A 292 -8.47 21.27 -8.37
C TRP A 292 -9.92 21.76 -8.32
N LYS A 293 -10.16 22.96 -7.78
CA LYS A 293 -11.51 23.53 -7.59
C LYS A 293 -12.42 22.60 -6.80
N ILE A 294 -11.92 22.11 -5.67
CA ILE A 294 -12.66 21.32 -4.67
C ILE A 294 -12.56 22.00 -3.30
N GLU A 295 -13.53 21.74 -2.43
CA GLU A 295 -13.61 22.34 -1.10
C GLU A 295 -12.86 21.53 -0.04
N THR A 296 -12.76 20.21 -0.23
CA THR A 296 -12.17 19.28 0.75
C THR A 296 -11.23 18.28 0.08
N ALA A 297 -10.30 17.69 0.84
CA ALA A 297 -9.42 16.63 0.34
C ALA A 297 -10.19 15.31 0.14
N GLU A 298 -11.32 15.12 0.85
CA GLU A 298 -12.15 13.93 0.71
C GLU A 298 -13.03 13.92 -0.55
N GLY A 299 -13.03 15.02 -1.33
CA GLY A 299 -13.82 15.18 -2.55
C GLY A 299 -15.14 15.87 -2.30
#